data_AF-A0A7T1AL33-F1
#
_entry.id   AF-A0A7T1AL33-F1
#
_cell.length_a   1.000
_cell.length_b   1.000
_cell.length_c   1.000
_cell.angle_alpha   90.00
_cell.angle_beta   90.00
_cell.angle_gamma   90.00
#
_symmetry.space_group_name_H-M   'P 1'
#
loop_
_entity.id
_entity.type
_entity.pdbx_description
1 polymer ?
#
loop_
_entity_poly.entity_id
_entity_poly.type
_entity_poly.pdbx_seq_one_letter_code
_entity_poly.pdbx_strand_id
1 'polypeptide(L)'
;MNTFELLEELEKRNIEIYLKDGDIKLRGEEEKLTPDLINLVKEYKQELITFLTERAMDNDMKEWRKYARWFWEGVFDEAERQENIKRMKYAQDVLKTIKIESE
;
A
#
# COMPACT_ATOMS: atom_id res chain seq x y z
N MET A 1 18.65 -9.24 16.19
CA MET A 1 17.55 -9.27 15.22
C MET A 1 17.17 -7.84 14.88
N ASN A 2 16.78 -7.53 13.65
CA ASN A 2 16.20 -6.23 13.28
C ASN A 2 14.75 -6.40 12.80
N THR A 3 14.03 -5.30 12.59
CA THR A 3 12.62 -5.31 12.19
C THR A 3 12.39 -6.01 10.83
N PHE A 4 13.34 -5.93 9.90
CA PHE A 4 13.25 -6.62 8.61
C PHE A 4 13.46 -8.13 8.72
N GLU A 5 14.42 -8.57 9.53
CA GLU A 5 14.68 -9.98 9.84
C GLU A 5 13.46 -10.63 10.53
N LEU A 6 12.80 -9.89 11.42
CA LEU A 6 11.55 -10.35 12.04
C LEU A 6 10.41 -10.50 11.02
N LEU A 7 10.26 -9.55 10.09
CA LEU A 7 9.27 -9.65 9.01
C LEU A 7 9.55 -10.83 8.08
N GLU A 8 10.82 -11.08 7.72
CA GLU A 8 11.21 -12.26 6.93
C GLU A 8 10.92 -13.57 7.68
N GLU A 9 11.17 -13.63 8.99
CA GLU A 9 10.85 -14.83 9.77
C GLU A 9 9.35 -15.09 9.82
N LEU A 10 8.54 -14.03 9.97
CA LEU A 10 7.08 -14.13 9.94
C LEU A 10 6.59 -14.64 8.58
N GLU A 11 7.13 -14.10 7.48
CA GLU A 11 6.79 -14.51 6.12
C GLU A 11 7.20 -15.96 5.83
N LYS A 12 8.41 -16.38 6.23
CA LYS A 12 8.89 -17.78 6.11
C LYS A 12 8.00 -18.76 6.85
N ARG A 13 7.38 -18.33 7.95
CA ARG A 13 6.44 -19.11 8.76
C ARG A 13 4.99 -18.98 8.27
N ASN A 14 4.74 -18.24 7.18
CA ASN A 14 3.42 -17.98 6.63
C ASN A 14 2.49 -17.28 7.66
N ILE A 15 3.07 -16.38 8.45
CA ILE A 15 2.37 -15.55 9.44
C ILE A 15 2.23 -14.14 8.86
N GLU A 16 0.99 -13.73 8.64
CA GLU A 16 0.64 -12.39 8.19
C GLU A 16 0.61 -11.42 9.38
N ILE A 17 1.26 -10.27 9.23
CA ILE A 17 1.24 -9.17 10.20
C ILE A 17 0.53 -7.96 9.60
N TYR A 18 -0.44 -7.41 10.31
CA TYR A 18 -1.25 -6.28 9.85
C TYR A 18 -1.68 -5.38 10.99
N LEU A 19 -2.00 -4.12 10.67
CA LEU A 19 -2.57 -3.18 11.61
C LEU A 19 -4.09 -3.32 11.64
N LYS A 20 -4.66 -3.36 12.85
CA LYS A 20 -6.09 -3.31 13.08
C LYS A 20 -6.38 -2.45 14.32
N ASP A 21 -7.20 -1.43 14.16
CA ASP A 21 -7.60 -0.51 15.25
C ASP A 21 -6.41 0.15 15.97
N GLY A 22 -5.31 0.40 15.24
CA GLY A 22 -4.07 0.98 15.80
C GLY A 22 -3.16 -0.02 16.51
N ASP A 23 -3.51 -1.30 16.55
CA ASP A 23 -2.71 -2.37 17.12
C ASP A 23 -2.21 -3.36 16.06
N ILE A 24 -1.05 -3.97 16.32
CA ILE A 24 -0.53 -5.07 15.52
C ILE A 24 -1.34 -6.33 15.79
N LYS A 25 -1.79 -6.98 14.72
CA LYS A 25 -2.37 -8.32 14.74
C LYS A 25 -1.51 -9.27 13.91
N LEU A 26 -1.42 -10.50 14.38
CA LEU A 26 -0.80 -11.61 13.69
C LEU A 26 -1.90 -12.58 13.26
N ARG A 27 -1.83 -13.09 12.03
CA ARG A 27 -2.68 -14.16 11.52
C ARG A 27 -1.77 -15.26 10.99
N GLY A 28 -1.94 -16.47 11.50
CA GLY A 28 -1.19 -17.64 11.08
C GLY A 28 -1.73 -18.88 11.76
N GLU A 29 -1.14 -20.03 11.43
CA GLU A 29 -1.44 -21.29 12.13
C GLU A 29 -1.02 -21.17 13.60
N GLU A 30 -1.88 -21.64 14.51
CA GLU A 30 -1.70 -21.52 15.96
C GLU A 30 -0.40 -22.18 16.44
N GLU A 31 0.02 -23.28 15.80
CA GLU A 31 1.28 -23.97 16.07
C GLU A 31 2.53 -23.13 15.78
N LYS A 32 2.41 -22.13 14.90
CA LYS A 32 3.52 -21.26 14.47
C LYS A 32 3.61 -19.96 15.28
N LEU A 33 2.56 -19.62 16.02
CA LEU A 33 2.49 -18.45 16.90
C LEU A 33 3.08 -18.78 18.27
N THR A 34 4.40 -18.95 18.32
CA THR A 34 5.09 -19.27 19.58
C THR A 34 5.13 -18.05 20.53
N PRO A 35 5.15 -18.27 21.86
CA PRO A 35 5.27 -17.19 22.84
C PRO A 35 6.51 -16.31 22.63
N ASP A 36 7.63 -16.90 22.20
CA ASP A 36 8.87 -16.17 21.92
C ASP A 36 8.70 -15.20 20.75
N LEU A 37 8.02 -15.63 19.68
CA LEU A 37 7.71 -14.80 18.52
C LEU A 37 6.78 -13.64 18.92
N ILE A 38 5.79 -13.91 19.77
CA ILE A 38 4.87 -12.88 20.28
C ILE A 38 5.63 -11.83 21.11
N ASN A 39 6.59 -12.26 21.94
CA ASN A 39 7.41 -11.34 22.73
C ASN A 39 8.33 -10.50 21.86
N LEU A 40 8.92 -11.09 20.83
CA LEU A 40 9.70 -10.37 19.82
C LEU A 40 8.85 -9.32 19.10
N VAL A 41 7.65 -9.66 18.64
CA VAL A 41 6.74 -8.68 18.01
C VAL A 41 6.36 -7.53 18.96
N LYS A 42 6.25 -7.80 20.26
CA LYS A 42 6.01 -6.75 21.27
C LYS A 42 7.22 -5.83 21.46
N GLU A 43 8.43 -6.38 21.43
CA GLU A 43 9.69 -5.62 21.54
C GLU A 43 9.83 -4.61 20.40
N TYR A 44 9.53 -5.04 19.16
CA TYR A 44 9.60 -4.20 17.97
C TYR A 44 8.27 -3.48 17.63
N LYS A 45 7.30 -3.44 18.56
CA LYS A 45 5.93 -2.98 18.28
C LYS A 45 5.89 -1.59 17.65
N GLN A 46 6.63 -0.61 18.19
CA GLN A 46 6.59 0.75 17.66
C GLN A 46 7.14 0.85 16.24
N GLU A 47 8.28 0.22 15.97
CA GLU A 47 8.90 0.22 14.63
C GLU A 47 8.00 -0.48 13.60
N LEU A 48 7.41 -1.62 13.98
CA LEU A 48 6.47 -2.35 13.14
C LEU A 48 5.20 -1.53 12.84
N ILE A 49 4.66 -0.79 13.82
CA ILE A 49 3.52 0.10 13.59
C ILE A 49 3.89 1.18 12.58
N THR A 50 5.03 1.85 12.75
CA THR A 50 5.48 2.89 11.82
C THR A 50 5.62 2.33 10.41
N PHE A 51 6.33 1.20 10.27
CA PHE A 51 6.55 0.57 8.97
C PHE A 51 5.24 0.12 8.29
N LEU A 52 4.34 -0.52 9.03
CA LEU A 52 3.05 -0.96 8.50
C LEU A 52 2.13 0.22 8.15
N THR A 53 2.23 1.33 8.89
CA THR A 53 1.47 2.56 8.61
C THR A 53 1.97 3.22 7.33
N GLU A 54 3.28 3.39 7.18
CA GLU A 54 3.90 3.94 5.97
C GLU A 54 3.55 3.09 4.74
N ARG A 55 3.64 1.76 4.87
CA ARG A 55 3.25 0.83 3.81
C ARG A 55 1.76 0.91 3.45
N ALA A 56 0.88 1.08 4.44
CA ALA A 56 -0.55 1.26 4.21
C ALA A 56 -0.83 2.58 3.47
N MET A 57 -0.18 3.67 3.89
CA MET A 57 -0.29 4.98 3.21
C MET A 57 0.21 4.92 1.76
N ASP A 58 1.30 4.20 1.50
CA ASP A 58 1.81 4.01 0.14
C ASP A 58 0.84 3.19 -0.72
N ASN A 59 0.21 2.16 -0.16
CA ASN A 59 -0.84 1.40 -0.85
C ASN A 59 -2.07 2.26 -1.15
N ASP A 60 -2.56 3.03 -0.17
CA ASP A 60 -3.68 3.96 -0.37
C ASP A 60 -3.35 5.01 -1.44
N MET A 61 -2.12 5.53 -1.43
CA MET A 61 -1.64 6.47 -2.45
C MET A 61 -1.58 5.82 -3.83
N LYS A 62 -1.14 4.55 -3.94
CA LYS A 62 -1.15 3.79 -5.19
C LYS A 62 -2.58 3.57 -5.70
N GLU A 63 -3.51 3.20 -4.83
CA GLU A 63 -4.92 3.05 -5.20
C GLU A 63 -5.52 4.38 -5.66
N TRP A 64 -5.29 5.46 -4.93
CA TRP A 64 -5.75 6.79 -5.31
C TRP A 64 -5.21 7.21 -6.68
N ARG A 65 -3.92 6.94 -6.97
CA ARG A 65 -3.34 7.21 -8.30
C ARG A 65 -4.01 6.39 -9.40
N LYS A 66 -4.38 5.13 -9.15
CA LYS A 66 -5.15 4.30 -10.10
C LYS A 66 -6.53 4.92 -10.38
N TYR A 67 -7.27 5.31 -9.34
CA TYR A 67 -8.58 5.95 -9.50
C TYR A 67 -8.49 7.30 -10.22
N ALA A 68 -7.54 8.15 -9.82
CA ALA A 68 -7.32 9.44 -10.45
C ALA A 68 -7.00 9.29 -11.94
N ARG A 69 -6.17 8.31 -12.30
CA ARG A 69 -5.84 8.00 -13.69
C ARG A 69 -7.07 7.58 -14.48
N TRP A 70 -7.81 6.58 -13.99
CA TRP A 70 -9.04 6.10 -14.64
C TRP A 70 -10.02 7.23 -14.91
N PHE A 71 -10.22 8.12 -13.92
CA PHE A 71 -11.08 9.29 -14.07
C PHE A 71 -10.59 10.22 -15.19
N TRP A 72 -9.30 10.55 -15.21
CA TRP A 72 -8.73 11.47 -16.20
C TRP A 72 -8.64 10.88 -17.61
N GLU A 73 -8.47 9.56 -17.74
CA GLU A 73 -8.62 8.85 -19.01
C GLU A 73 -10.05 9.01 -19.54
N GLY A 74 -11.08 8.79 -18.71
CA GLY A 74 -12.46 9.03 -19.12
C GLY A 74 -12.77 10.49 -19.50
N VAL A 75 -12.14 11.46 -18.82
CA VAL A 75 -12.24 12.89 -19.19
C VAL A 75 -11.55 13.18 -20.52
N PHE A 76 -10.43 12.51 -20.81
CA PHE A 76 -9.73 12.64 -22.08
C PHE A 76 -10.57 12.08 -23.24
N ASP A 77 -11.10 10.86 -23.09
CA ASP A 77 -11.95 10.20 -24.09
C ASP A 77 -13.20 11.04 -24.40
N GLU A 78 -13.87 11.59 -23.36
CA GLU A 78 -15.03 12.46 -23.56
C GLU A 78 -14.65 13.75 -24.29
N ALA A 79 -13.50 14.34 -23.96
CA ALA A 79 -13.02 15.53 -24.63
C ALA A 79 -12.68 15.27 -26.10
N GLU A 80 -12.16 14.08 -26.42
CA GLU A 80 -11.91 13.66 -27.80
C GLU A 80 -13.22 13.50 -28.59
N ARG A 81 -14.25 12.86 -28.00
CA ARG A 81 -15.58 12.75 -28.61
C ARG A 81 -16.24 14.09 -28.90
N GLN A 82 -15.98 15.09 -28.06
CA GLN A 82 -16.51 16.45 -28.19
C GLN A 82 -15.60 17.37 -29.03
N GLU A 83 -14.48 16.87 -29.55
CA GLU A 83 -13.45 17.66 -30.24
C GLU A 83 -12.95 18.87 -29.41
N ASN A 84 -12.97 18.73 -28.07
CA ASN A 84 -12.61 19.78 -27.14
C ASN A 84 -11.10 19.78 -26.85
N ILE A 85 -10.33 20.36 -27.77
CA ILE A 85 -8.86 20.38 -27.76
C ILE A 85 -8.28 20.91 -26.44
N LYS A 86 -8.88 21.94 -25.84
CA LYS A 86 -8.38 22.52 -24.58
C LYS A 86 -8.51 21.51 -23.43
N ARG A 87 -9.64 20.82 -23.35
CA ARG A 87 -9.91 19.82 -22.33
C ARG A 87 -9.07 18.56 -22.52
N MET A 88 -8.87 18.13 -23.77
CA MET A 88 -7.97 17.02 -24.11
C MET A 88 -6.53 17.32 -23.62
N LYS A 89 -6.00 18.49 -23.97
CA LYS A 89 -4.63 18.88 -23.57
C LYS A 89 -4.48 18.92 -22.05
N TYR A 90 -5.46 19.48 -21.36
CA TYR A 90 -5.44 19.53 -19.89
C TYR A 90 -5.47 18.14 -19.26
N ALA A 91 -6.37 17.25 -19.71
CA ALA A 91 -6.42 15.88 -19.22
C ALA A 91 -5.11 15.12 -19.50
N GLN A 92 -4.52 15.30 -20.68
CA GLN A 92 -3.23 14.71 -21.04
C GLN A 92 -2.09 15.20 -20.14
N ASP A 93 -2.05 16.50 -19.83
CA ASP A 93 -1.02 17.06 -18.95
C ASP A 93 -1.19 16.56 -17.51
N VAL A 94 -2.42 16.40 -17.01
CA VAL A 94 -2.67 15.79 -15.69
C VAL A 94 -2.23 14.33 -15.67
N LEU A 95 -2.58 13.54 -16.68
CA LEU A 95 -2.19 12.13 -16.77
C LEU A 95 -0.66 11.93 -16.72
N LYS A 96 0.12 12.85 -17.31
CA LYS A 96 1.60 12.82 -17.23
C LYS A 96 2.14 13.05 -15.82
N THR A 97 1.40 13.74 -14.95
CA THR A 97 1.83 14.00 -13.56
C THR A 97 1.57 12.82 -12.62
N ILE A 98 0.66 11.92 -12.99
CA ILE A 98 0.35 10.73 -12.20
C ILE A 98 1.47 9.71 -12.42
N LYS A 99 2.44 9.68 -11.51
CA LYS A 99 3.52 8.68 -11.50
C LYS A 99 2.95 7.29 -11.20
N ILE A 100 2.91 6.44 -12.22
CA ILE A 100 2.84 4.99 -12.01
C ILE A 100 4.25 4.53 -11.74
N GLU A 101 4.53 4.10 -10.52
CA GLU A 101 5.68 3.23 -10.30
C GLU A 101 5.33 1.90 -10.94
N SER A 102 5.98 1.60 -12.05
CA SER A 102 5.93 0.28 -12.69
C SER A 102 6.33 -0.77 -11.64
N GLU A 103 5.55 -1.85 -11.59
CA GLU A 103 5.79 -3.03 -10.75
C GLU A 103 7.22 -3.60 -10.89
#